data_AF-A0A4R1AII6-F1
#
_entry.id   AF-A0A4R1AII6-F1
#
_cell.length_a   1.000
_cell.length_b   1.000
_cell.length_c   1.000
_cell.angle_alpha   90.00
_cell.angle_beta   90.00
_cell.angle_gamma   90.00
#
_symmetry.space_group_name_H-M   'P 1'
#
loop_
_entity.id
_entity.type
_entity.pdbx_description
1 polymer ?
#
loop_
_entity_poly.entity_id
_entity_poly.type
_entity_poly.pdbx_seq_one_letter_code
_entity_poly.pdbx_strand_id
1 'polypeptide(L)'
;MTHGAASAAHELGVSLVDVQQMICRRELYACVSGGRLEVPEWQLVRRPGEPDAHVLPHLTRVLAVLPSEVHPFVVRAFFLRELVGVDADGVPLVVRDWLAQGGAPEAVEAVAVLRFGAGPALRRSR
;
A
#
# COMPACT_ATOMS: atom_id res chain seq x y z
N MET A 1 8.49 -9.97 1.29
CA MET A 1 8.19 -10.76 2.49
C MET A 1 7.05 -10.07 3.26
N THR A 2 6.70 -10.54 4.45
CA THR A 2 5.74 -9.90 5.36
C THR A 2 6.38 -9.75 6.75
N HIS A 3 5.94 -8.75 7.49
CA HIS A 3 6.38 -8.46 8.84
C HIS A 3 5.24 -8.73 9.83
N GLY A 4 5.57 -9.25 11.01
CA GLY A 4 4.67 -9.09 12.17
C GLY A 4 4.67 -7.63 12.65
N ALA A 5 3.67 -7.24 13.43
CA ALA A 5 3.53 -5.84 13.89
C ALA A 5 4.78 -5.30 14.62
N ALA A 6 5.46 -6.12 15.43
CA ALA A 6 6.70 -5.73 16.12
C ALA A 6 7.88 -5.52 15.15
N SER A 7 7.99 -6.35 14.11
CA SER A 7 9.01 -6.18 13.08
C SER A 7 8.73 -4.95 12.22
N ALA A 8 7.46 -4.71 11.85
CA ALA A 8 7.08 -3.50 11.13
C ALA A 8 7.37 -2.22 11.95
N ALA A 9 7.15 -2.26 13.27
CA ALA A 9 7.48 -1.16 14.17
C ALA A 9 8.98 -0.85 14.16
N HIS A 10 9.82 -1.89 14.19
CA HIS A 10 11.27 -1.74 14.08
C HIS A 10 11.68 -1.16 12.72
N GLU A 11 11.13 -1.66 11.61
CA GLU A 11 11.43 -1.13 10.28
C GLU A 11 11.05 0.34 10.14
N LEU A 12 9.92 0.75 10.72
CA LEU A 12 9.40 2.12 10.65
C LEU A 12 10.01 3.07 11.70
N GLY A 13 10.80 2.59 12.65
CA GLY A 13 11.32 3.41 13.75
C GLY A 13 10.24 3.92 14.73
N VAL A 14 9.09 3.25 14.82
CA VAL A 14 7.93 3.65 15.66
C VAL A 14 7.59 2.61 16.73
N SER A 15 6.65 2.91 17.63
CA SER A 15 6.20 1.94 18.63
C SER A 15 5.22 0.92 18.05
N LEU A 16 5.08 -0.24 18.72
CA LEU A 16 4.06 -1.24 18.37
C LEU A 16 2.63 -0.66 18.42
N VAL A 17 2.37 0.24 19.38
CA VAL A 17 1.07 0.90 19.53
C VAL A 17 0.79 1.78 18.31
N ASP A 18 1.80 2.50 17.81
CA ASP A 18 1.64 3.34 16.62
C ASP A 18 1.30 2.48 15.39
N VAL A 19 2.00 1.36 15.18
CA VAL A 19 1.67 0.42 14.09
C VAL A 19 0.24 -0.08 14.20
N GLN A 20 -0.22 -0.45 15.39
CA GLN A 20 -1.61 -0.89 15.58
C GLN A 20 -2.62 0.23 15.29
N GLN A 21 -2.32 1.47 15.69
CA GLN A 21 -3.15 2.63 15.38
C GLN A 21 -3.18 2.93 13.88
N MET A 22 -2.05 2.86 13.19
CA MET A 22 -1.96 3.05 11.74
C MET A 22 -2.77 1.98 10.98
N ILE A 23 -2.72 0.72 11.42
CA ILE A 23 -3.55 -0.35 10.86
C ILE A 23 -5.05 -0.05 11.09
N CYS A 24 -5.43 0.34 12.30
CA CYS A 24 -6.83 0.69 12.61
C CYS A 24 -7.33 1.88 11.78
N ARG A 25 -6.47 2.86 11.51
CA ARG A 25 -6.76 4.04 10.67
C ARG A 25 -6.66 3.76 9.17
N ARG A 26 -6.27 2.54 8.77
CA ARG A 26 -6.00 2.15 7.37
C ARG A 26 -4.89 2.97 6.70
N GLU A 27 -3.99 3.51 7.51
CA GLU A 27 -2.75 4.15 7.06
C GLU A 27 -1.68 3.09 6.73
N LEU A 28 -1.81 1.90 7.32
CA LEU A 28 -0.98 0.75 7.05
C LEU A 28 -1.87 -0.43 6.66
N TYR A 29 -1.55 -1.10 5.55
CA TYR A 29 -2.23 -2.31 5.13
C TYR A 29 -1.73 -3.51 5.94
N ALA A 30 -2.66 -4.26 6.51
CA ALA A 30 -2.38 -5.53 7.15
C ALA A 30 -3.39 -6.59 6.70
N CYS A 31 -2.94 -7.83 6.61
CA CYS A 31 -3.77 -8.97 6.25
C CYS A 31 -3.54 -10.15 7.20
N VAL A 32 -4.55 -10.99 7.37
CA VAL A 32 -4.40 -12.22 8.14
C VAL A 32 -3.84 -13.31 7.24
N SER A 33 -2.71 -13.89 7.61
CA SER A 33 -2.07 -15.03 6.97
C SER A 33 -1.73 -16.07 8.02
N GLY A 34 -2.19 -17.32 7.84
CA GLY A 34 -1.96 -18.39 8.84
C GLY A 34 -2.49 -18.05 10.25
N GLY A 35 -3.57 -17.26 10.35
CA GLY A 35 -4.14 -16.83 11.64
C GLY A 35 -3.38 -15.70 12.34
N ARG A 36 -2.37 -15.11 11.70
CA ARG A 36 -1.58 -13.99 12.24
C ARG A 36 -1.77 -12.76 11.40
N LEU A 37 -1.82 -11.60 12.05
CA LEU A 37 -1.84 -10.31 11.38
C LEU A 37 -0.43 -10.01 10.85
N GLU A 38 -0.34 -9.80 9.54
CA GLU A 38 0.90 -9.55 8.83
C GLU A 38 0.83 -8.22 8.07
N VAL A 39 1.93 -7.49 8.09
CA VAL A 39 2.17 -6.23 7.38
C VAL A 39 3.06 -6.53 6.18
N PRO A 40 2.54 -6.45 4.95
CA PRO A 40 3.36 -6.71 3.77
C PRO A 40 4.50 -5.70 3.59
N GLU A 41 5.71 -6.20 3.30
CA GLU A 41 6.92 -5.39 3.13
C GLU A 41 6.85 -4.40 1.96
N TRP A 42 6.04 -4.69 0.93
CA TRP A 42 5.97 -3.85 -0.27
C TRP A 42 5.52 -2.41 0.00
N GLN A 43 4.85 -2.18 1.12
CA GLN A 43 4.38 -0.86 1.53
C GLN A 43 5.41 -0.07 2.35
N LEU A 44 6.54 -0.70 2.70
CA LEU A 44 7.64 -0.08 3.43
C LEU A 44 8.72 0.34 2.42
N VAL A 45 9.10 1.61 2.44
CA VAL A 45 10.02 2.22 1.48
C VAL A 45 11.18 2.84 2.24
N ARG A 46 12.40 2.44 1.89
CA ARG A 46 13.62 3.03 2.43
C ARG A 46 14.14 4.09 1.48
N ARG A 47 14.46 5.27 2.00
CA ARG A 47 15.10 6.34 1.24
C ARG A 47 16.61 6.32 1.51
N PRO A 48 17.45 6.63 0.51
CA PRO A 48 18.89 6.72 0.71
C PRO A 48 19.24 7.71 1.83
N GLY A 49 20.06 7.27 2.78
CA GLY A 49 20.50 8.11 3.90
C GLY A 49 19.57 8.12 5.12
N GLU A 50 18.44 7.42 5.07
CA GLU A 50 17.51 7.32 6.20
C GLU A 50 17.61 5.94 6.86
N PRO A 51 17.70 5.87 8.22
CA PRO A 51 17.86 4.60 8.93
C PRO A 51 16.57 3.77 8.94
N ASP A 52 15.43 4.44 8.97
CA ASP A 52 14.11 3.85 9.08
C ASP A 52 13.39 3.85 7.72
N ALA A 53 12.49 2.89 7.56
CA ALA A 53 11.57 2.84 6.43
C ALA A 53 10.39 3.80 6.65
N HIS A 54 9.74 4.16 5.56
CA HIS A 54 8.51 4.96 5.55
C HIS A 54 7.37 4.14 4.97
N VAL A 55 6.15 4.52 5.31
CA VAL A 55 4.98 4.01 4.60
C VAL A 55 4.98 4.58 3.18
N LEU A 56 4.57 3.73 2.23
CA LEU A 56 4.41 4.09 0.83
C LEU A 56 3.58 5.38 0.70
N PRO A 57 4.09 6.42 0.01
CA PRO A 57 3.35 7.65 -0.17
C PRO A 57 1.97 7.40 -0.76
N HIS A 58 0.97 8.14 -0.26
CA HIS A 58 -0.42 8.06 -0.68
C HIS A 58 -1.10 6.68 -0.52
N LEU A 59 -0.52 5.75 0.25
CA LEU A 59 -1.09 4.42 0.45
C LEU A 59 -2.55 4.46 0.91
N THR A 60 -2.87 5.27 1.92
CA THR A 60 -4.24 5.41 2.44
C THR A 60 -5.25 5.78 1.35
N ARG A 61 -4.84 6.65 0.43
CA ARG A 61 -5.67 7.13 -0.68
C ARG A 61 -5.94 6.01 -1.68
N VAL A 62 -4.92 5.23 -2.01
CA VAL A 62 -5.07 4.06 -2.89
C VAL A 62 -5.89 2.95 -2.24
N LEU A 63 -5.66 2.64 -0.96
CA LEU A 63 -6.43 1.63 -0.23
C LEU A 63 -7.92 2.00 -0.16
N ALA A 64 -8.26 3.29 -0.13
CA ALA A 64 -9.64 3.76 -0.08
C ALA A 64 -10.44 3.48 -1.37
N VAL A 65 -9.77 3.31 -2.52
CA VAL A 65 -10.42 2.99 -3.80
C VAL A 65 -10.46 1.49 -4.10
N LEU A 66 -9.69 0.68 -3.37
CA LEU A 66 -9.74 -0.77 -3.51
C LEU A 66 -11.03 -1.32 -2.85
N PRO A 67 -11.72 -2.29 -3.47
CA PRO A 67 -12.83 -2.96 -2.81
C PRO A 67 -12.40 -3.61 -1.49
N SER A 68 -13.25 -3.54 -0.46
CA SER A 68 -12.94 -4.05 0.88
C SER A 68 -12.75 -5.57 0.95
N GLU A 69 -13.25 -6.30 -0.04
CA GLU A 69 -13.23 -7.77 -0.10
C GLU A 69 -12.13 -8.32 -1.01
N VAL A 70 -11.20 -7.47 -1.48
CA VAL A 70 -10.08 -7.95 -2.32
C VAL A 70 -9.16 -8.83 -1.50
N HIS A 71 -8.92 -10.04 -2.00
CA HIS A 71 -8.01 -10.99 -1.38
C HIS A 71 -6.57 -10.41 -1.26
N PRO A 72 -5.85 -10.62 -0.14
CA PRO A 72 -4.53 -10.00 0.08
C PRO A 72 -3.49 -10.28 -1.00
N PHE A 73 -3.53 -11.46 -1.60
CA PHE A 73 -2.67 -11.81 -2.74
C PHE A 73 -2.91 -10.89 -3.94
N VAL A 74 -4.17 -10.52 -4.19
CA VAL A 74 -4.56 -9.65 -5.31
C VAL A 74 -4.16 -8.21 -5.03
N VAL A 75 -4.30 -7.73 -3.79
CA VAL A 75 -3.77 -6.42 -3.36
C VAL A 75 -2.25 -6.37 -3.59
N ARG A 76 -1.53 -7.40 -3.15
CA ARG A 76 -0.07 -7.49 -3.38
C ARG A 76 0.28 -7.47 -4.87
N ALA A 77 -0.46 -8.23 -5.69
CA ALA A 77 -0.22 -8.28 -7.13
C ALA A 77 -0.47 -6.90 -7.78
N PHE A 78 -1.49 -6.17 -7.33
CA PHE A 78 -1.75 -4.81 -7.79
C PHE A 78 -0.55 -3.89 -7.59
N PHE A 79 -0.01 -3.83 -6.36
CA PHE A 79 1.13 -2.96 -6.06
C PHE A 79 2.43 -3.35 -6.78
N LEU A 80 2.66 -4.64 -7.01
CA LEU A 80 3.95 -5.17 -7.49
C LEU A 80 3.99 -5.53 -8.97
N ARG A 81 2.86 -5.50 -9.68
CA ARG A 81 2.79 -6.00 -11.07
C ARG A 81 1.98 -5.11 -12.00
N GLU A 82 1.02 -4.34 -11.50
CA GLU A 82 0.22 -3.48 -12.37
C GLU A 82 1.03 -2.24 -12.74
N LEU A 83 1.07 -1.96 -14.04
CA LEU A 83 1.81 -0.83 -14.60
C LEU A 83 0.97 0.44 -14.50
N VAL A 84 1.64 1.55 -14.16
CA VAL A 84 1.04 2.88 -14.12
C VAL A 84 1.57 3.77 -15.23
N GLY A 85 2.84 3.60 -15.58
CA GLY A 85 3.50 4.42 -16.59
C GLY A 85 4.93 3.97 -16.85
N VAL A 86 5.75 4.91 -17.32
CA VAL A 86 7.19 4.75 -17.51
C VAL A 86 7.91 5.92 -16.83
N ASP A 87 9.16 5.71 -16.40
CA ASP A 87 10.01 6.79 -15.92
C ASP A 87 10.66 7.59 -17.07
N ALA A 88 11.54 8.53 -16.72
CA ALA A 88 12.23 9.39 -17.69
C ALA A 88 13.16 8.62 -18.65
N ASP A 89 13.60 7.42 -18.26
CA ASP A 89 14.45 6.54 -19.07
C ASP A 89 13.62 5.51 -19.86
N GLY A 90 12.29 5.59 -19.80
CA GLY A 90 11.37 4.70 -20.49
C GLY A 90 11.17 3.35 -19.81
N VAL A 91 11.60 3.20 -18.55
CA VAL A 91 11.44 1.95 -17.79
C VAL A 91 10.00 1.87 -17.26
N PRO A 92 9.28 0.76 -17.50
CA PRO A 92 7.93 0.58 -16.96
C PRO A 92 7.91 0.62 -15.43
N LEU A 93 7.05 1.46 -14.88
CA LEU A 93 6.83 1.60 -13.44
C LEU A 93 5.55 0.89 -13.02
N VAL A 94 5.69 0.01 -12.03
CA VAL A 94 4.56 -0.56 -11.31
C VAL A 94 4.04 0.41 -10.26
N VAL A 95 2.82 0.18 -9.76
CA VAL A 95 2.15 1.03 -8.76
C VAL A 95 3.04 1.39 -7.58
N ARG A 96 3.74 0.41 -6.97
CA ARG A 96 4.64 0.67 -5.85
C ARG A 96 5.73 1.67 -6.22
N ASP A 97 6.41 1.44 -7.34
CA ASP A 97 7.59 2.22 -7.72
C ASP A 97 7.17 3.64 -8.14
N TRP A 98 6.04 3.76 -8.84
CA TRP A 98 5.43 5.06 -9.16
C TRP A 98 5.20 5.90 -7.89
N LEU A 99 4.55 5.32 -6.87
CA LEU A 99 4.28 6.03 -5.61
C LEU A 99 5.54 6.31 -4.81
N ALA A 100 6.49 5.36 -4.78
CA ALA A 100 7.77 5.52 -4.09
C ALA A 100 8.60 6.69 -4.66
N GLN A 101 8.51 6.94 -5.97
CA GLN A 101 9.17 8.05 -6.65
C GLN A 101 8.41 9.38 -6.56
N GLY A 102 7.29 9.42 -5.83
CA GLY A 102 6.47 10.64 -5.69
C GLY A 102 5.50 10.88 -6.84
N GLY A 103 5.20 9.85 -7.64
CA GLY A 103 4.19 9.90 -8.68
C GLY A 103 2.79 10.18 -8.15
N ALA A 104 1.96 10.82 -8.99
CA ALA A 104 0.62 11.25 -8.62
C ALA A 104 -0.31 10.05 -8.33
N PRO A 105 -1.01 10.02 -7.18
CA PRO A 105 -1.90 8.91 -6.82
C PRO A 105 -3.10 8.74 -7.76
N GLU A 106 -3.51 9.81 -8.46
CA GLU A 106 -4.62 9.79 -9.42
C GLU A 106 -4.40 8.77 -10.55
N ALA A 107 -3.15 8.60 -11.01
CA ALA A 107 -2.81 7.60 -12.02
C ALA A 107 -3.02 6.17 -11.49
N VAL A 108 -2.66 5.92 -10.24
CA VAL A 108 -2.87 4.64 -9.57
C VAL A 108 -4.37 4.37 -9.36
N GLU A 109 -5.14 5.39 -8.97
CA GLU A 109 -6.60 5.30 -8.82
C GLU A 109 -7.26 4.89 -10.14
N ALA A 110 -6.83 5.47 -11.27
CA ALA A 110 -7.33 5.08 -12.58
C ALA A 110 -7.03 3.61 -12.92
N VAL A 111 -5.80 3.15 -12.65
CA VAL A 111 -5.42 1.73 -12.83
C VAL A 111 -6.24 0.82 -11.90
N ALA A 112 -6.50 1.22 -10.65
CA ALA A 112 -7.34 0.48 -9.72
C ALA A 112 -8.78 0.33 -10.26
N VAL A 113 -9.37 1.41 -10.79
CA VAL A 113 -10.71 1.38 -11.39
C VAL A 113 -10.76 0.46 -12.60
N LEU A 114 -9.74 0.48 -13.47
CA LEU A 114 -9.66 -0.43 -14.61
C LEU A 114 -9.52 -1.89 -14.17
N ARG A 115 -8.75 -2.15 -13.12
CA ARG A 115 -8.41 -3.50 -12.66
C ARG A 115 -9.51 -4.17 -11.84
N PHE A 116 -10.22 -3.41 -11.03
CA PHE A 116 -11.22 -3.92 -10.09
C PHE A 116 -12.66 -3.51 -10.44
N GLY A 117 -12.82 -2.65 -11.45
CA GLY A 117 -14.07 -1.93 -11.70
C GLY A 117 -14.23 -0.74 -10.76
N ALA A 118 -15.24 0.10 -11.00
CA ALA A 118 -15.65 1.12 -10.05
C ALA A 118 -16.25 0.43 -8.80
N GLY A 119 -15.41 0.12 -7.82
CA GLY A 119 -15.88 -0.32 -6.50
C GLY A 119 -16.77 0.76 -5.89
N PRO A 120 -17.87 0.40 -5.20
CA PRO A 120 -18.81 1.39 -4.71
C PRO A 120 -18.09 2.34 -3.74
N ALA A 121 -17.93 3.60 -4.15
CA ALA A 121 -17.83 4.70 -3.21
C ALA A 121 -19.01 4.53 -2.25
N LEU A 122 -18.71 4.22 -0.99
CA LEU A 122 -19.66 4.07 0.11
C LEU A 122 -20.90 4.92 -0.16
N ARG A 123 -22.02 4.27 -0.53
CA ARG A 123 -23.33 4.92 -0.49
C ARG A 123 -23.52 5.31 0.97
N ARG A 124 -23.28 6.59 1.28
CA ARG A 124 -23.72 7.19 2.52
C ARG A 124 -25.23 7.25 2.45
N SER A 125 -25.88 6.21 2.95
CA SER A 125 -27.28 6.26 3.34
C SER A 125 -27.42 7.36 4.38
N ARG A 126 -28.10 8.44 4.01
CA ARG A 126 -28.84 9.30 4.92
C ARG A 126 -30.30 9.22 4.53
#